data_AF-A0A8S8Z9Z4-F1
#
_entry.id   AF-A0A8S8Z9Z4-F1
#
_cell.length_a   1.000
_cell.length_b   1.000
_cell.length_c   1.000
_cell.angle_alpha   90.00
_cell.angle_beta   90.00
_cell.angle_gamma   90.00
#
_symmetry.space_group_name_H-M   'P 1'
#
loop_
_entity.id
_entity.type
_entity.pdbx_description
1 polymer ?
#
loop_
_entity_poly.entity_id
_entity_poly.type
_entity_poly.pdbx_seq_one_letter_code
_entity_poly.pdbx_strand_id
1 'polypeptide(L)'
;MTSPYFLEDDDSKTVIHLTQGTFKLMEPLENGYNIENGSHIIVDNGDIVCGHVKGIRQQVPHPTGRVGMSITKEHFTKLEAPNGKIIAGDVRETVSLEAKEVLALNLIDNVTVRGKKISVFGPKVSYDVFFELKEGGMIRFYDKGSGFDISDDAILKLENGKEFFLDDLKTRKLIGFGGRDMTYEFLDSLEESSGVIPSNWASKLSGLFKKN
;
A
#
# COMPACT_ATOMS: atom_id res chain seq x y z
N MET A 1 22.38 -25.18 13.14
CA MET A 1 22.40 -23.86 12.48
C MET A 1 21.06 -23.21 12.74
N THR A 2 20.99 -22.27 13.67
CA THR A 2 19.81 -21.42 13.84
C THR A 2 19.76 -20.48 12.65
N SER A 3 18.72 -20.61 11.82
CA SER A 3 18.37 -19.57 10.84
C SER A 3 18.37 -18.22 11.58
N PRO A 4 18.91 -17.14 11.02
CA PRO A 4 18.83 -15.84 11.66
C PRO A 4 17.34 -15.49 11.74
N TYR A 5 16.77 -15.68 12.92
CA TYR A 5 15.43 -15.19 13.23
C TYR A 5 15.53 -13.68 13.14
N PHE A 6 14.66 -13.05 12.36
CA PHE A 6 14.43 -11.61 12.50
C PHE A 6 14.10 -11.38 13.98
N LEU A 7 14.91 -10.55 14.63
CA LEU A 7 14.68 -10.21 16.03
C LEU A 7 13.29 -9.61 16.14
N GLU A 8 12.53 -10.06 17.14
CA GLU A 8 11.15 -9.64 17.32
C GLU A 8 11.03 -8.14 17.69
N ASP A 9 12.15 -7.51 18.07
CA ASP A 9 12.23 -6.10 18.39
C ASP A 9 12.29 -5.22 17.13
N ASP A 10 11.45 -4.17 17.14
CA ASP A 10 11.45 -3.07 16.16
C ASP A 10 12.84 -2.41 16.01
N ASP A 11 13.68 -2.51 17.05
CA ASP A 11 15.06 -1.98 17.08
C ASP A 11 16.02 -2.64 16.08
N SER A 12 15.64 -3.78 15.48
CA SER A 12 16.44 -4.44 14.44
C SER A 12 16.15 -3.93 13.01
N LYS A 13 15.15 -3.06 12.85
CA LYS A 13 14.76 -2.51 11.56
C LYS A 13 15.66 -1.36 11.17
N THR A 14 16.10 -1.36 9.91
CA THR A 14 16.84 -0.23 9.35
C THR A 14 15.92 0.99 9.31
N VAL A 15 16.26 2.03 10.07
CA VAL A 15 15.56 3.32 10.03
C VAL A 15 16.46 4.35 9.35
N ILE A 16 15.96 4.95 8.26
CA ILE A 16 16.62 6.04 7.55
C ILE A 16 15.71 7.26 7.65
N HIS A 17 16.16 8.32 8.32
CA HIS A 17 15.39 9.55 8.45
C HIS A 17 16.16 10.73 7.86
N LEU A 18 15.58 11.35 6.82
CA LEU A 18 16.04 12.59 6.25
C LEU A 18 15.04 13.70 6.56
N THR A 19 15.51 14.77 7.21
CA THR A 19 14.68 15.94 7.48
C THR A 19 14.54 16.85 6.26
N GLN A 20 15.51 16.80 5.34
CA GLN A 20 15.57 17.58 4.10
C GLN A 20 16.24 16.77 2.98
N GLY A 21 15.82 17.00 1.74
CA GLY A 21 16.42 16.40 0.55
C GLY A 21 15.76 15.09 0.15
N THR A 22 16.25 14.49 -0.95
CA THR A 22 15.63 13.32 -1.58
C THR A 22 16.39 12.05 -1.23
N PHE A 23 15.71 11.03 -0.73
CA PHE A 23 16.23 9.67 -0.73
C PHE A 23 16.08 9.09 -2.14
N LYS A 24 17.20 8.73 -2.78
CA LYS A 24 17.17 8.21 -4.15
C LYS A 24 18.12 7.03 -4.32
N LEU A 25 17.60 5.94 -4.86
CA LEU A 25 18.41 4.90 -5.47
C LEU A 25 18.78 5.31 -6.90
N MET A 26 20.05 5.12 -7.28
CA MET A 26 20.51 5.35 -8.65
C MET A 26 19.97 4.24 -9.55
N GLU A 27 19.38 4.58 -10.68
CA GLU A 27 18.82 3.62 -11.64
C GLU A 27 17.85 2.61 -10.97
N PRO A 28 16.80 3.09 -10.28
CA PRO A 28 16.04 2.30 -9.30
C PRO A 28 15.38 1.03 -9.87
N LEU A 29 15.08 0.99 -11.16
CA LEU A 29 14.48 -0.19 -11.80
C LEU A 29 15.50 -1.14 -12.43
N GLU A 30 16.76 -0.70 -12.59
CA GLU A 30 17.80 -1.44 -13.33
C GLU A 30 18.92 -1.92 -12.40
N ASN A 31 19.11 -1.26 -11.27
CA ASN A 31 20.21 -1.53 -10.34
C ASN A 31 20.04 -2.84 -9.53
N GLY A 32 18.86 -3.48 -9.60
CA GLY A 32 18.54 -4.72 -8.89
C GLY A 32 18.40 -4.61 -7.37
N TYR A 33 18.46 -3.40 -6.80
CA TYR A 33 18.32 -3.16 -5.37
C TYR A 33 16.86 -2.88 -4.98
N ASN A 34 16.40 -3.59 -3.95
CA ASN A 34 15.06 -3.43 -3.40
C ASN A 34 15.12 -2.78 -2.01
N ILE A 35 14.08 -2.03 -1.66
CA ILE A 35 13.86 -1.66 -0.26
C ILE A 35 13.05 -2.77 0.39
N GLU A 36 13.63 -3.44 1.38
CA GLU A 36 13.06 -4.68 1.94
C GLU A 36 13.32 -4.87 3.44
N ASN A 37 12.93 -6.03 3.95
CA ASN A 37 13.25 -6.50 5.30
C ASN A 37 12.68 -5.63 6.44
N GLY A 38 11.50 -5.03 6.23
CA GLY A 38 10.86 -4.20 7.25
C GLY A 38 11.52 -2.84 7.47
N SER A 39 12.31 -2.37 6.51
CA SER A 39 12.98 -1.07 6.56
C SER A 39 11.96 0.07 6.70
N HIS A 40 12.34 1.12 7.42
CA HIS A 40 11.54 2.34 7.59
C HIS A 40 12.32 3.55 7.07
N ILE A 41 11.84 4.14 5.98
CA ILE A 41 12.46 5.34 5.39
C ILE A 41 11.49 6.50 5.55
N ILE A 42 11.97 7.57 6.18
CA ILE A 42 11.22 8.79 6.45
C ILE A 42 11.94 9.97 5.80
N VAL A 43 11.22 10.75 5.00
CA VAL A 43 11.73 11.96 4.35
C VAL A 43 10.75 13.11 4.60
N ASP A 44 11.04 13.97 5.58
CA ASP A 44 10.09 15.01 6.00
C ASP A 44 9.81 16.04 4.90
N ASN A 45 10.88 16.50 4.25
CA ASN A 45 10.84 17.58 3.25
C ASN A 45 11.67 17.21 2.02
N GLY A 46 11.13 16.28 1.25
CA GLY A 46 11.71 15.82 0.01
C GLY A 46 11.04 14.53 -0.46
N ASP A 47 11.65 13.91 -1.46
CA ASP A 47 11.06 12.78 -2.15
C ASP A 47 11.78 11.47 -1.81
N ILE A 48 11.09 10.36 -2.01
CA ILE A 48 11.65 9.01 -2.02
C ILE A 48 11.53 8.48 -3.44
N VAL A 49 12.67 8.18 -4.07
CA VAL A 49 12.74 7.58 -5.40
C VAL A 49 13.47 6.25 -5.27
N CYS A 50 12.71 5.16 -5.36
CA CYS A 50 13.22 3.82 -5.11
C CYS A 50 12.76 2.85 -6.19
N GLY A 51 13.41 1.68 -6.20
CA GLY A 51 13.11 0.57 -7.08
C GLY A 51 11.89 -0.21 -6.61
N HIS A 52 12.02 -1.52 -6.60
CA HIS A 52 11.00 -2.36 -6.01
C HIS A 52 11.04 -2.28 -4.48
N VAL A 53 9.86 -2.42 -3.87
CA VAL A 53 9.69 -2.36 -2.41
C VAL A 53 9.01 -3.65 -1.97
N LYS A 54 9.57 -4.30 -0.95
CA LYS A 54 9.13 -5.61 -0.52
C LYS A 54 8.99 -5.69 1.00
N GLY A 55 7.88 -6.21 1.47
CA GLY A 55 7.72 -6.62 2.87
C GLY A 55 8.23 -8.03 3.13
N ILE A 56 7.96 -8.55 4.32
CA ILE A 56 8.14 -9.98 4.64
C ILE A 56 6.93 -10.50 5.41
N ARG A 57 6.44 -11.69 5.03
CA ARG A 57 5.60 -12.53 5.87
C ARG A 57 6.37 -13.77 6.30
N GLN A 58 6.39 -14.04 7.59
CA GLN A 58 7.04 -15.22 8.14
C GLN A 58 6.02 -16.07 8.90
N GLN A 59 5.93 -17.36 8.56
CA GLN A 59 5.27 -18.32 9.43
C GLN A 59 6.21 -18.69 10.58
N VAL A 60 5.80 -18.39 11.80
CA VAL A 60 6.52 -18.79 13.00
C VAL A 60 5.69 -19.77 13.82
N PRO A 61 6.31 -20.69 14.57
CA PRO A 61 5.59 -21.60 15.45
C PRO A 61 4.68 -20.84 16.41
N HIS A 62 3.51 -21.40 16.70
CA HIS A 62 2.57 -20.78 17.62
C HIS A 62 3.25 -20.58 19.00
N PRO A 63 3.10 -19.40 19.66
CA PRO A 63 3.81 -19.08 20.91
C PRO A 63 3.57 -20.08 22.05
N THR A 64 2.45 -20.80 22.00
CA THR A 64 2.10 -21.84 22.98
C THR A 64 2.72 -23.21 22.70
N GLY A 65 3.56 -23.33 21.65
CA GLY A 65 4.35 -24.54 21.36
C GLY A 65 3.53 -25.75 20.86
N ARG A 66 2.27 -25.56 20.48
CA ARG A 66 1.42 -26.65 19.96
C ARG A 66 1.92 -27.10 18.59
N VAL A 67 2.25 -28.40 18.50
CA VAL A 67 2.73 -29.03 17.26
C VAL A 67 1.69 -28.86 16.15
N GLY A 68 2.12 -28.37 14.99
CA GLY A 68 1.26 -28.16 13.82
C GLY A 68 0.53 -26.81 13.79
N MET A 69 0.71 -25.93 14.78
CA MET A 69 0.17 -24.56 14.73
C MET A 69 1.28 -23.56 14.41
N SER A 70 1.04 -22.69 13.43
CA SER A 70 1.86 -21.52 13.13
C SER A 70 1.02 -20.25 13.23
N ILE A 71 1.68 -19.13 13.46
CA ILE A 71 1.13 -17.79 13.27
C ILE A 71 1.90 -17.10 12.14
N THR A 72 1.22 -16.28 11.35
CA THR A 72 1.88 -15.40 10.38
C THR A 72 2.28 -14.12 11.10
N LYS A 73 3.58 -13.81 11.09
CA LYS A 73 4.12 -12.51 11.47
C LYS A 73 4.39 -11.69 10.21
N GLU A 74 3.92 -10.45 10.22
CA GLU A 74 4.05 -9.50 9.11
C GLU A 74 5.05 -8.41 9.49
N HIS A 75 6.04 -8.18 8.64
CA HIS A 75 7.06 -7.17 8.84
C HIS A 75 6.95 -6.13 7.73
N PHE A 76 6.23 -5.05 8.04
CA PHE A 76 5.98 -3.98 7.08
C PHE A 76 7.26 -3.19 6.77
N THR A 77 7.60 -3.11 5.49
CA THR A 77 8.49 -2.07 4.97
C THR A 77 7.69 -0.79 4.83
N LYS A 78 8.17 0.32 5.40
CA LYS A 78 7.44 1.60 5.49
C LYS A 78 8.20 2.72 4.80
N LEU A 79 7.54 3.43 3.90
CA LEU A 79 8.09 4.62 3.25
C LEU A 79 7.18 5.80 3.53
N GLU A 80 7.74 6.86 4.11
CA GLU A 80 7.01 8.05 4.55
C GLU A 80 7.63 9.32 3.96
N ALA A 81 6.86 10.06 3.15
CA ALA A 81 7.24 11.36 2.61
C ALA A 81 6.08 12.37 2.79
N PRO A 82 5.79 12.81 4.03
CA PRO A 82 4.57 13.55 4.36
C PRO A 82 4.37 14.82 3.53
N ASN A 83 5.44 15.52 3.18
CA ASN A 83 5.38 16.74 2.36
C ASN A 83 5.84 16.55 0.91
N GLY A 84 6.25 15.34 0.54
CA GLY A 84 6.84 15.05 -0.76
C GLY A 84 6.20 13.87 -1.47
N LYS A 85 6.98 13.24 -2.35
CA LYS A 85 6.51 12.18 -3.22
C LYS A 85 7.22 10.86 -2.96
N ILE A 86 6.51 9.76 -3.10
CA ILE A 86 7.10 8.43 -3.23
C ILE A 86 6.96 7.99 -4.68
N ILE A 87 8.06 7.59 -5.30
CA ILE A 87 8.11 6.93 -6.61
C ILE A 87 8.71 5.55 -6.38
N ALA A 88 7.93 4.51 -6.68
CA ALA A 88 8.29 3.11 -6.50
C ALA A 88 7.96 2.28 -7.76
N GLY A 89 8.72 1.20 -7.96
CA GLY A 89 8.44 0.17 -8.95
C GLY A 89 7.34 -0.78 -8.48
N ASP A 90 7.65 -2.07 -8.44
CA ASP A 90 6.73 -3.07 -7.88
C ASP A 90 6.78 -3.03 -6.35
N VAL A 91 5.61 -2.92 -5.74
CA VAL A 91 5.44 -2.87 -4.29
C VAL A 91 4.69 -4.12 -3.84
N ARG A 92 5.30 -4.92 -2.97
CA ARG A 92 4.77 -6.27 -2.70
C ARG A 92 4.84 -6.76 -1.25
N GLU A 93 3.94 -7.67 -0.91
CA GLU A 93 3.84 -8.48 0.32
C GLU A 93 3.35 -7.78 1.59
N THR A 94 4.14 -6.91 2.22
CA THR A 94 3.72 -6.18 3.44
C THR A 94 4.38 -4.82 3.41
N VAL A 95 3.75 -3.87 2.73
CA VAL A 95 4.33 -2.53 2.51
C VAL A 95 3.33 -1.45 2.85
N SER A 96 3.81 -0.39 3.50
CA SER A 96 3.06 0.84 3.73
C SER A 96 3.75 2.02 3.05
N LEU A 97 3.03 2.71 2.19
CA LEU A 97 3.46 3.94 1.52
C LEU A 97 2.59 5.09 2.00
N GLU A 98 3.18 6.10 2.65
CA GLU A 98 2.48 7.32 3.03
C GLU A 98 3.20 8.55 2.49
N ALA A 99 2.54 9.31 1.62
CA ALA A 99 3.10 10.56 1.11
C ALA A 99 2.03 11.56 0.70
N LYS A 100 2.45 12.80 0.41
CA LYS A 100 1.55 13.75 -0.28
C LYS A 100 1.16 13.22 -1.66
N GLU A 101 2.11 12.62 -2.37
CA GLU A 101 1.91 12.02 -3.69
C GLU A 101 2.60 10.65 -3.77
N VAL A 102 1.89 9.61 -4.20
CA VAL A 102 2.42 8.26 -4.39
C VAL A 102 2.28 7.84 -5.84
N LEU A 103 3.39 7.45 -6.45
CA LEU A 103 3.49 6.89 -7.79
C LEU A 103 4.05 5.47 -7.65
N ALA A 104 3.29 4.46 -8.08
CA ALA A 104 3.72 3.07 -8.04
C ALA A 104 3.52 2.40 -9.39
N LEU A 105 4.41 1.47 -9.77
CA LEU A 105 4.21 0.64 -10.94
C LEU A 105 3.14 -0.41 -10.64
N ASN A 106 3.39 -1.34 -9.72
CA ASN A 106 2.44 -2.38 -9.35
C ASN A 106 2.27 -2.46 -7.83
N LEU A 107 1.09 -2.90 -7.38
CA LEU A 107 0.75 -3.07 -5.96
C LEU A 107 0.23 -4.50 -5.75
N ILE A 108 0.91 -5.32 -4.95
CA ILE A 108 0.65 -6.76 -4.92
C ILE A 108 0.79 -7.33 -3.51
N ASP A 109 -0.28 -7.86 -2.93
CA ASP A 109 -0.29 -8.60 -1.66
C ASP A 109 -0.03 -7.71 -0.43
N ASN A 110 -1.05 -7.46 0.40
CA ASN A 110 -1.05 -6.63 1.64
C ASN A 110 -0.21 -5.35 1.52
N VAL A 111 -0.62 -4.48 0.60
CA VAL A 111 -0.01 -3.17 0.37
C VAL A 111 -1.00 -2.09 0.80
N THR A 112 -0.54 -1.18 1.66
CA THR A 112 -1.29 0.00 2.05
C THR A 112 -0.70 1.25 1.42
N VAL A 113 -1.53 2.05 0.73
CA VAL A 113 -1.12 3.31 0.10
C VAL A 113 -1.98 4.45 0.63
N ARG A 114 -1.35 5.44 1.25
CA ARG A 114 -2.02 6.62 1.80
C ARG A 114 -1.47 7.89 1.19
N GLY A 115 -2.35 8.75 0.68
CA GLY A 115 -1.90 10.03 0.15
C GLY A 115 -2.99 10.92 -0.43
N LYS A 116 -2.58 12.13 -0.83
CA LYS A 116 -3.48 13.10 -1.47
C LYS A 116 -3.53 12.91 -2.99
N LYS A 117 -2.44 12.43 -3.59
CA LYS A 117 -2.39 12.09 -5.01
C LYS A 117 -1.83 10.68 -5.16
N ILE A 118 -2.62 9.76 -5.72
CA ILE A 118 -2.20 8.37 -5.89
C ILE A 118 -2.27 8.03 -7.38
N SER A 119 -1.18 7.51 -7.94
CA SER A 119 -1.06 7.14 -9.35
C SER A 119 -0.47 5.74 -9.48
N VAL A 120 -1.23 4.84 -10.09
CA VAL A 120 -0.81 3.45 -10.34
C VAL A 120 -0.65 3.26 -11.85
N PHE A 121 0.57 2.93 -12.28
CA PHE A 121 0.94 2.90 -13.69
C PHE A 121 0.84 1.53 -14.34
N GLY A 122 1.15 0.49 -13.59
CA GLY A 122 1.23 -0.88 -14.06
C GLY A 122 -0.11 -1.61 -14.02
N PRO A 123 -0.16 -2.79 -14.64
CA PRO A 123 -1.40 -3.52 -14.87
C PRO A 123 -1.87 -4.35 -13.66
N LYS A 124 -1.20 -4.30 -12.50
CA LYS A 124 -1.47 -5.21 -11.39
C LYS A 124 -1.69 -4.48 -10.06
N VAL A 125 -2.91 -4.62 -9.53
CA VAL A 125 -3.36 -4.18 -8.19
C VAL A 125 -4.07 -5.37 -7.55
N SER A 126 -3.33 -6.22 -6.85
CA SER A 126 -3.83 -7.57 -6.53
C SER A 126 -3.56 -7.97 -5.09
N TYR A 127 -4.50 -8.70 -4.48
CA TYR A 127 -4.45 -9.27 -3.13
C TYR A 127 -4.28 -8.24 -2.00
N ASP A 128 -5.33 -8.03 -1.21
CA ASP A 128 -5.31 -7.20 0.01
C ASP A 128 -4.65 -5.82 -0.18
N VAL A 129 -4.94 -5.13 -1.29
CA VAL A 129 -4.44 -3.77 -1.50
C VAL A 129 -5.42 -2.76 -0.94
N PHE A 130 -4.94 -1.89 -0.05
CA PHE A 130 -5.74 -0.86 0.60
C PHE A 130 -5.23 0.53 0.23
N PHE A 131 -6.15 1.38 -0.22
CA PHE A 131 -5.89 2.78 -0.49
C PHE A 131 -6.62 3.66 0.52
N GLU A 132 -5.94 4.68 1.05
CA GLU A 132 -6.55 5.76 1.81
C GLU A 132 -6.30 7.10 1.08
N LEU A 133 -7.37 7.67 0.53
CA LEU A 133 -7.34 8.93 -0.19
C LEU A 133 -7.67 10.09 0.75
N LYS A 134 -6.70 11.00 0.94
CA LYS A 134 -6.86 12.20 1.77
C LYS A 134 -7.78 13.24 1.12
N GLU A 135 -8.42 14.06 1.93
CA GLU A 135 -9.38 15.09 1.52
C GLU A 135 -8.79 16.08 0.48
N GLY A 136 -9.59 16.43 -0.52
CA GLY A 136 -9.15 17.24 -1.66
C GLY A 136 -8.17 16.53 -2.59
N GLY A 137 -8.09 15.20 -2.50
CA GLY A 137 -7.16 14.36 -3.24
C GLY A 137 -7.71 13.82 -4.55
N MET A 138 -6.86 13.06 -5.25
CA MET A 138 -7.24 12.30 -6.44
C MET A 138 -6.47 10.98 -6.52
N ILE A 139 -7.12 9.97 -7.10
CA ILE A 139 -6.50 8.69 -7.44
C ILE A 139 -6.70 8.39 -8.93
N ARG A 140 -5.68 7.79 -9.54
CA ARG A 140 -5.71 7.37 -10.95
C ARG A 140 -5.02 6.04 -11.18
N PHE A 141 -5.65 5.25 -12.05
CA PHE A 141 -5.12 4.01 -12.60
C PHE A 141 -4.91 4.21 -14.10
N TYR A 142 -3.66 4.08 -14.55
CA TYR A 142 -3.28 4.40 -15.93
C TYR A 142 -3.42 3.21 -16.89
N ASP A 143 -3.59 1.99 -16.38
CA ASP A 143 -3.67 0.82 -17.23
C ASP A 143 -4.84 0.92 -18.22
N LYS A 144 -4.51 0.65 -19.49
CA LYS A 144 -5.42 0.73 -20.63
C LYS A 144 -5.92 -0.64 -21.09
N GLY A 145 -5.37 -1.71 -20.55
CA GLY A 145 -5.69 -3.08 -20.95
C GLY A 145 -7.00 -3.55 -20.35
N SER A 146 -7.69 -4.44 -21.07
CA SER A 146 -8.78 -5.24 -20.50
C SER A 146 -8.27 -6.28 -19.47
N GLY A 147 -6.97 -6.55 -19.48
CA GLY A 147 -6.27 -7.42 -18.54
C GLY A 147 -5.78 -6.73 -17.27
N PHE A 148 -6.36 -5.57 -16.92
CA PHE A 148 -6.05 -4.91 -15.67
C PHE A 148 -6.44 -5.83 -14.50
N ASP A 149 -5.41 -6.40 -13.87
CA ASP A 149 -5.50 -7.42 -12.83
C ASP A 149 -5.72 -6.71 -11.49
N ILE A 150 -6.98 -6.31 -11.30
CA ILE A 150 -7.50 -5.79 -10.05
C ILE A 150 -8.12 -6.95 -9.30
N SER A 151 -7.68 -7.16 -8.07
CA SER A 151 -8.31 -8.13 -7.18
C SER A 151 -9.63 -7.60 -6.61
N ASP A 152 -10.59 -8.49 -6.45
CA ASP A 152 -11.93 -8.21 -5.91
C ASP A 152 -11.88 -7.72 -4.45
N ASP A 153 -10.77 -8.00 -3.75
CA ASP A 153 -10.53 -7.63 -2.35
C ASP A 153 -9.79 -6.30 -2.17
N ALA A 154 -9.43 -5.60 -3.26
CA ALA A 154 -8.79 -4.30 -3.16
C ALA A 154 -9.80 -3.21 -2.77
N ILE A 155 -9.45 -2.39 -1.78
CA ILE A 155 -10.35 -1.40 -1.17
C ILE A 155 -9.77 0.01 -1.32
N LEU A 156 -10.63 0.95 -1.68
CA LEU A 156 -10.37 2.39 -1.60
C LEU A 156 -11.22 3.00 -0.48
N LYS A 157 -10.55 3.62 0.48
CA LYS A 157 -11.16 4.38 1.57
C LYS A 157 -10.89 5.87 1.40
N LEU A 158 -11.93 6.67 1.60
CA LEU A 158 -11.82 8.12 1.75
C LEU A 158 -11.55 8.47 3.22
N GLU A 159 -10.89 9.60 3.46
CA GLU A 159 -10.61 10.12 4.81
C GLU A 159 -11.85 10.24 5.71
N ASN A 160 -13.04 10.51 5.14
CA ASN A 160 -14.31 10.53 5.88
C ASN A 160 -14.85 9.14 6.28
N GLY A 161 -14.15 8.06 5.92
CA GLY A 161 -14.50 6.69 6.25
C GLY A 161 -15.30 5.94 5.19
N LYS A 162 -15.69 6.59 4.09
CA LYS A 162 -16.41 5.93 3.00
C LYS A 162 -15.49 4.96 2.24
N GLU A 163 -15.98 3.76 1.97
CA GLU A 163 -15.19 2.67 1.38
C GLU A 163 -15.83 2.15 0.08
N PHE A 164 -14.98 1.77 -0.87
CA PHE A 164 -15.33 1.20 -2.16
C PHE A 164 -14.48 -0.04 -2.43
N PHE A 165 -15.07 -1.09 -2.96
CA PHE A 165 -14.29 -2.13 -3.64
C PHE A 165 -13.81 -1.60 -4.99
N LEU A 166 -12.55 -1.86 -5.34
CA LEU A 166 -12.03 -1.45 -6.65
C LEU A 166 -12.76 -2.18 -7.78
N ASP A 167 -13.23 -3.42 -7.57
CA ASP A 167 -14.02 -4.13 -8.58
C ASP A 167 -15.35 -3.42 -8.92
N ASP A 168 -16.01 -2.80 -7.93
CA ASP A 168 -17.21 -1.97 -8.18
C ASP A 168 -16.87 -0.75 -9.04
N LEU A 169 -15.72 -0.11 -8.78
CA LEU A 169 -15.23 1.01 -9.58
C LEU A 169 -14.85 0.57 -11.01
N LYS A 170 -14.34 -0.66 -11.17
CA LYS A 170 -14.00 -1.27 -12.46
C LYS A 170 -15.25 -1.59 -13.27
N THR A 171 -16.27 -2.18 -12.64
CA THR A 171 -17.57 -2.47 -13.25
C THR A 171 -18.24 -1.20 -13.76
N ARG A 172 -18.05 -0.07 -13.06
CA ARG A 172 -18.50 1.27 -13.46
C ARG A 172 -17.63 1.94 -14.52
N LYS A 173 -16.57 1.29 -15.00
CA LYS A 173 -15.59 1.80 -15.96
C LYS A 173 -14.89 3.08 -15.49
N LEU A 174 -14.75 3.24 -14.17
CA LEU A 174 -14.01 4.36 -13.57
C LEU A 174 -12.51 4.08 -13.57
N ILE A 175 -12.16 2.81 -13.44
CA ILE A 175 -10.79 2.27 -13.47
C ILE A 175 -10.70 1.14 -14.49
N GLY A 176 -9.49 0.93 -15.05
CA GLY A 176 -9.31 0.16 -16.28
C GLY A 176 -9.70 0.96 -17.52
N PHE A 177 -9.15 0.60 -18.69
CA PHE A 177 -9.39 1.27 -19.99
C PHE A 177 -8.85 2.72 -20.11
N GLY A 178 -7.75 3.02 -19.42
CA GLY A 178 -7.12 4.35 -19.45
C GLY A 178 -7.73 5.34 -18.47
N GLY A 179 -8.26 4.78 -17.38
CA GLY A 179 -8.97 5.38 -16.25
C GLY A 179 -8.86 6.89 -16.07
N ARG A 180 -9.99 7.50 -15.73
CA ARG A 180 -10.07 8.94 -15.45
C ARG A 180 -9.48 9.26 -14.08
N ASP A 181 -9.10 10.51 -13.91
CA ASP A 181 -8.83 11.08 -12.59
C ASP A 181 -10.10 10.96 -11.73
N MET A 182 -10.03 10.26 -10.59
CA MET A 182 -11.12 10.17 -9.62
C MET A 182 -10.77 11.08 -8.44
N THR A 183 -11.44 12.22 -8.34
CA THR A 183 -11.24 13.14 -7.21
C THR A 183 -11.97 12.62 -5.97
N TYR A 184 -11.50 13.05 -4.81
CA TYR A 184 -12.13 12.78 -3.53
C TYR A 184 -13.61 13.15 -3.54
N GLU A 185 -13.93 14.37 -4.00
CA GLU A 185 -15.31 14.90 -4.02
C GLU A 185 -16.21 14.13 -4.98
N PHE A 186 -15.66 13.70 -6.12
CA PHE A 186 -16.39 12.87 -7.06
C PHE A 186 -16.76 11.52 -6.42
N LEU A 187 -15.80 10.84 -5.78
CA LEU A 187 -16.05 9.57 -5.11
C LEU A 187 -17.02 9.75 -3.93
N ASP A 188 -16.86 10.82 -3.17
CA ASP A 188 -17.73 11.12 -2.03
C ASP A 188 -19.17 11.38 -2.45
N SER A 189 -19.39 11.97 -3.63
CA SER A 189 -20.74 12.21 -4.18
C SER A 189 -21.47 10.96 -4.68
N LEU A 190 -20.81 9.81 -4.82
CA LEU A 190 -21.47 8.58 -5.31
C LEU A 190 -22.47 8.05 -4.26
N GLU A 191 -23.76 7.93 -4.59
CA GLU A 191 -24.82 7.51 -3.65
C GLU A 191 -24.62 6.11 -3.04
N GLU A 192 -25.20 5.82 -1.88
CA GLU A 192 -25.02 4.55 -1.14
C GLU A 192 -25.52 3.29 -1.85
N SER A 193 -26.44 3.42 -2.82
CA SER A 193 -26.92 2.31 -3.67
C SER A 193 -25.85 1.74 -4.62
N SER A 194 -24.58 2.15 -4.45
CA SER A 194 -23.52 2.08 -5.45
C SER A 194 -22.35 1.11 -5.22
N GLY A 195 -22.33 0.34 -4.14
CA GLY A 195 -21.13 -0.44 -3.74
C GLY A 195 -20.39 0.16 -2.53
N VAL A 196 -21.12 0.88 -1.66
CA VAL A 196 -20.60 1.26 -0.34
C VAL A 196 -20.63 0.01 0.54
N ILE A 197 -19.49 -0.36 1.10
CA ILE A 197 -19.39 -1.50 2.01
C ILE A 197 -20.23 -1.19 3.25
N PRO A 198 -21.18 -2.06 3.66
CA PRO A 198 -21.94 -1.86 4.89
C PRO A 198 -21.00 -1.70 6.08
N SER A 199 -21.32 -0.76 6.98
CA SER A 199 -20.54 -0.37 8.17
C SER A 199 -20.09 -1.53 9.07
N ASN A 200 -20.68 -2.72 8.91
CA ASN A 200 -20.35 -3.94 9.63
C ASN A 200 -19.01 -4.60 9.18
N TRP A 201 -18.40 -4.16 8.07
CA TRP A 201 -17.07 -4.61 7.64
C TRP A 201 -15.93 -3.72 8.18
N ALA A 202 -16.19 -2.41 8.32
CA ALA A 202 -15.25 -1.46 8.94
C ALA A 202 -14.85 -1.88 10.37
N SER A 203 -15.75 -2.56 11.09
CA SER A 203 -15.47 -3.14 12.40
C SER A 203 -14.50 -4.34 12.35
N LYS A 204 -14.47 -5.13 11.26
CA LYS A 204 -13.48 -6.20 11.05
C LYS A 204 -12.10 -5.64 10.69
N LEU A 205 -12.04 -4.58 9.88
CA LEU A 205 -10.79 -3.89 9.52
C LEU A 205 -10.20 -3.13 10.71
N SER A 206 -11.04 -2.57 11.59
CA SER A 206 -10.55 -1.98 12.86
C SER A 206 -9.79 -3.00 13.74
N GLY A 207 -10.06 -4.30 13.58
CA GLY A 207 -9.34 -5.39 14.24
C GLY A 207 -7.96 -5.69 13.63
N LEU A 208 -7.70 -5.28 12.38
CA LEU A 208 -6.39 -5.35 11.73
C LEU A 208 -5.48 -4.18 12.13
N PHE A 209 -6.07 -3.00 12.40
CA PHE A 209 -5.33 -1.80 12.84
C PHE A 209 -5.27 -1.60 14.37
N LYS A 210 -5.94 -2.44 15.16
CA LYS A 210 -5.75 -2.52 16.62
C LYS A 210 -4.98 -3.78 16.99
N LYS A 211 -3.67 -3.62 17.17
CA LYS A 211 -2.91 -4.34 18.19
C LYS A 211 -1.76 -3.47 18.66
N ASN A 212 -1.79 -3.16 19.96
CA ASN A 212 -0.68 -2.63 20.74
C ASN A 212 0.54 -3.55 20.66
#